data_AF-A0A8J5USP9-F1
#
_entry.id   AF-A0A8J5USP9-F1
#
_cell.length_a   1.000
_cell.length_b   1.000
_cell.length_c   1.000
_cell.angle_alpha   90.00
_cell.angle_beta   90.00
_cell.angle_gamma   90.00
#
_symmetry.space_group_name_H-M   'P 1'
#
loop_
_entity.id
_entity.type
_entity.pdbx_description
1 polymer ?
#
loop_
_entity_poly.entity_id
_entity_poly.type
_entity_poly.pdbx_seq_one_letter_code
_entity_poly.pdbx_strand_id
1 'polypeptide(L)'
;MTQYLSKESLFLKLPTSEPPKQEITLQDLYNELKTDNYQYTSVINKTYYILKSSTNLTHSQLLKLWSIRLTLHLFNDQLNYAKKESINLNNALYLNENSNISPSNTPPPPPNRGTGQPGLAPVYPLPRNNQNLLDHNLVILLLRLKSIPNLNLINELYKLNYQLRLRPQQVKQEDLRSRLINLSYDTIVILFITNNLQTLRSFLLNLYQELKLNGEVSSLVYSQYLSNITLVLIIVETVIFVNLKETNIVNKVIQEKYGEVFMNQVNQESKLSLVYTVRSIAPIRNESLDSDFVIGNNPDLGEIIKLVQDGRISGRIICSMLGIWDLLNNFPQFKLVQIEDEIQLTNERDKPSQEEANDDGGWLDLAYQELNGNWYKYIHKVYGLE
;
A
#
# COMPACT_ATOMS: atom_id res chain seq x y z
N MET A 1 -25.37 -5.01 17.83
CA MET A 1 -24.25 -4.35 18.55
C MET A 1 -23.17 -3.92 17.55
N THR A 2 -23.52 -3.06 16.59
CA THR A 2 -22.62 -2.53 15.52
C THR A 2 -22.80 -1.02 15.31
N GLN A 3 -23.75 -0.39 16.02
CA GLN A 3 -24.10 1.04 15.92
C GLN A 3 -22.93 1.99 16.19
N TYR A 4 -21.85 1.53 16.81
CA TYR A 4 -20.67 2.36 17.03
C TYR A 4 -19.91 2.65 15.71
N LEU A 5 -20.03 1.79 14.69
CA LEU A 5 -19.42 1.94 13.36
C LEU A 5 -20.18 2.94 12.46
N SER A 6 -21.35 3.41 12.89
CA SER A 6 -22.18 4.39 12.18
C SER A 6 -22.28 5.75 12.90
N LYS A 7 -21.45 5.97 13.93
CA LYS A 7 -21.39 7.25 14.65
C LYS A 7 -20.86 8.36 13.74
N GLU A 8 -21.48 9.53 13.78
CA GLU A 8 -21.07 10.69 12.97
C GLU A 8 -19.64 11.14 13.25
N SER A 9 -19.19 10.99 14.50
CA SER A 9 -17.82 11.30 14.93
C SER A 9 -16.74 10.51 14.19
N LEU A 10 -17.09 9.43 13.48
CA LEU A 10 -16.14 8.68 12.67
C LEU A 10 -15.82 9.35 11.33
N PHE A 11 -16.76 10.14 10.81
CA PHE A 11 -16.69 10.74 9.50
C PHE A 11 -16.18 12.17 9.58
N LEU A 12 -15.26 12.52 8.69
CA LEU A 12 -14.81 13.90 8.51
C LEU A 12 -15.32 14.51 7.22
N LYS A 13 -15.44 13.72 6.16
CA LYS A 13 -16.08 14.17 4.92
C LYS A 13 -17.56 13.78 4.97
N LEU A 14 -18.37 14.73 5.42
CA LEU A 14 -19.84 14.65 5.37
C LEU A 14 -20.32 15.03 3.96
N PRO A 15 -21.38 14.38 3.44
CA PRO A 15 -21.99 14.78 2.18
C PRO A 15 -22.48 16.23 2.24
N THR A 16 -22.14 17.02 1.23
CA THR A 16 -22.60 18.41 1.08
C THR A 16 -23.91 18.52 0.29
N SER A 17 -24.30 17.46 -0.41
CA SER A 17 -25.56 17.35 -1.14
C SER A 17 -26.72 17.01 -0.20
N GLU A 18 -27.94 17.41 -0.58
CA GLU A 18 -29.15 16.99 0.12
C GLU A 18 -29.18 15.46 0.29
N PRO A 19 -29.67 14.96 1.44
CA PRO A 19 -29.83 13.54 1.64
C PRO A 19 -30.69 12.96 0.50
N PRO A 20 -30.26 11.85 -0.10
CA PRO A 20 -30.95 11.28 -1.26
C PRO A 20 -32.38 10.92 -0.88
N LYS A 21 -33.32 11.21 -1.80
CA LYS A 21 -34.75 10.93 -1.61
C LYS A 21 -35.06 9.43 -1.58
N GLN A 22 -34.16 8.61 -2.10
CA GLN A 22 -34.22 7.15 -2.11
C GLN A 22 -33.03 6.59 -1.32
N GLU A 23 -33.24 5.44 -0.67
CA GLU A 23 -32.18 4.76 0.07
C GLU A 23 -31.12 4.26 -0.92
N ILE A 24 -29.85 4.61 -0.68
CA ILE A 24 -28.74 4.17 -1.53
C ILE A 24 -28.42 2.71 -1.20
N THR A 25 -28.37 1.87 -2.22
CA THR A 25 -28.06 0.45 -2.09
C THR A 25 -26.58 0.13 -2.38
N LEU A 26 -26.13 -1.06 -1.99
CA LEU A 26 -24.80 -1.58 -2.34
C LEU A 26 -24.66 -1.84 -3.85
N GLN A 27 -25.77 -2.14 -4.53
CA GLN A 27 -25.80 -2.24 -5.98
C GLN A 27 -25.52 -0.89 -6.64
N ASP A 28 -26.07 0.22 -6.11
CA ASP A 28 -25.79 1.57 -6.60
C ASP A 28 -24.33 1.98 -6.41
N LEU A 29 -23.69 1.48 -5.35
CA LEU A 29 -22.27 1.69 -5.09
C LEU A 29 -21.42 0.94 -6.13
N TYR A 30 -21.72 -0.34 -6.37
CA TYR A 30 -21.01 -1.16 -7.35
C TYR A 30 -21.15 -0.63 -8.78
N ASN A 31 -22.38 -0.30 -9.20
CA ASN A 31 -22.64 0.20 -10.56
C ASN A 31 -21.87 1.50 -10.86
N GLU A 32 -21.71 2.36 -9.86
CA GLU A 32 -20.93 3.59 -10.00
C GLU A 32 -19.43 3.29 -10.08
N LEU A 33 -18.91 2.39 -9.22
CA LEU A 33 -17.50 1.97 -9.27
C LEU A 33 -17.09 1.33 -10.61
N LYS A 34 -18.03 0.66 -11.29
CA LYS A 34 -17.84 0.07 -12.61
C LYS A 34 -17.75 1.11 -13.74
N THR A 35 -18.18 2.34 -13.51
CA THR A 35 -18.16 3.39 -14.53
C THR A 35 -16.74 3.95 -14.66
N ASP A 36 -16.14 3.94 -15.85
CA ASP A 36 -14.72 4.29 -16.04
C ASP A 36 -14.32 5.68 -15.52
N ASN A 37 -15.27 6.62 -15.42
CA ASN A 37 -15.06 8.00 -14.96
C ASN A 37 -16.02 8.40 -13.81
N TYR A 38 -16.17 7.57 -12.79
CA TYR A 38 -16.99 7.95 -11.63
C TYR A 38 -16.36 9.10 -10.84
N GLN A 39 -17.22 9.89 -10.18
CA GLN A 39 -16.75 10.94 -9.28
C GLN A 39 -16.48 10.35 -7.89
N TYR A 40 -15.22 10.31 -7.46
CA TYR A 40 -14.83 9.81 -6.14
C TYR A 40 -15.67 10.38 -4.99
N THR A 41 -15.98 11.67 -5.04
CA THR A 41 -16.81 12.31 -4.00
C THR A 41 -18.21 11.73 -3.91
N SER A 42 -18.83 11.37 -5.04
CA SER A 42 -20.15 10.73 -5.07
C SER A 42 -20.10 9.34 -4.44
N VAL A 43 -19.16 8.49 -4.85
CA VAL A 43 -18.97 7.15 -4.28
C VAL A 43 -18.66 7.20 -2.79
N ILE A 44 -17.80 8.14 -2.34
CA ILE A 44 -17.52 8.37 -0.91
C ILE A 44 -18.80 8.76 -0.17
N ASN A 45 -19.65 9.63 -0.72
CA ASN A 45 -20.93 9.98 -0.10
C ASN A 45 -21.87 8.77 -0.01
N LYS A 46 -21.89 7.90 -1.03
CA LYS A 46 -22.66 6.64 -0.98
C LYS A 46 -22.21 5.74 0.17
N THR A 47 -20.90 5.57 0.37
CA THR A 47 -20.40 4.79 1.53
C THR A 47 -20.86 5.38 2.87
N TYR A 48 -20.93 6.72 2.99
CA TYR A 48 -21.43 7.38 4.20
C TYR A 48 -22.90 7.05 4.44
N TYR A 49 -23.76 7.23 3.43
CA TYR A 49 -25.19 6.98 3.58
C TYR A 49 -25.45 5.51 3.90
N ILE A 50 -24.80 4.58 3.21
CA ILE A 50 -24.92 3.14 3.49
C ILE A 50 -24.48 2.84 4.92
N LEU A 51 -23.31 3.33 5.38
CA LEU A 51 -22.85 3.11 6.77
C LEU A 51 -23.81 3.69 7.81
N LYS A 52 -24.54 4.78 7.49
CA LYS A 52 -25.50 5.43 8.38
C LYS A 52 -26.87 4.74 8.40
N SER A 53 -27.36 4.25 7.27
CA SER A 53 -28.68 3.63 7.14
C SER A 53 -28.68 2.12 7.36
N SER A 54 -27.52 1.45 7.22
CA SER A 54 -27.43 -0.02 7.25
C SER A 54 -27.66 -0.61 8.63
N THR A 55 -28.90 -1.03 8.90
CA THR A 55 -29.25 -1.86 10.07
C THR A 55 -29.03 -3.35 9.84
N ASN A 56 -28.99 -3.78 8.57
CA ASN A 56 -29.01 -5.20 8.19
C ASN A 56 -27.63 -5.77 7.87
N LEU A 57 -26.60 -4.93 7.73
CA LEU A 57 -25.24 -5.39 7.46
C LEU A 57 -24.58 -5.98 8.70
N THR A 58 -23.92 -7.11 8.51
CA THR A 58 -23.08 -7.75 9.51
C THR A 58 -21.87 -6.87 9.86
N HIS A 59 -21.25 -7.15 11.01
CA HIS A 59 -20.05 -6.43 11.44
C HIS A 59 -18.92 -6.49 10.39
N SER A 60 -18.67 -7.66 9.80
CA SER A 60 -17.63 -7.82 8.78
C SER A 60 -17.93 -7.02 7.51
N GLN A 61 -19.20 -6.97 7.08
CA GLN A 61 -19.63 -6.17 5.94
C GLN A 61 -19.42 -4.67 6.20
N LEU A 62 -19.77 -4.17 7.39
CA LEU A 62 -19.53 -2.77 7.76
C LEU A 62 -18.04 -2.43 7.73
N LEU A 63 -17.17 -3.31 8.22
CA LEU A 63 -15.71 -3.12 8.17
C LEU A 63 -15.16 -3.14 6.74
N LYS A 64 -15.69 -4.03 5.88
CA LYS A 64 -15.32 -4.07 4.46
C LYS A 64 -15.75 -2.78 3.74
N LEU A 65 -16.92 -2.24 4.05
CA LEU A 65 -17.38 -0.94 3.54
C LEU A 65 -16.51 0.23 4.03
N TRP A 66 -16.04 0.18 5.28
CA TRP A 66 -15.03 1.12 5.78
C TRP A 66 -13.70 1.01 5.01
N SER A 67 -13.27 -0.21 4.66
CA SER A 67 -12.09 -0.43 3.80
C SER A 67 -12.26 0.24 2.44
N ILE A 68 -13.41 0.05 1.79
CA ILE A 68 -13.77 0.73 0.52
C ILE A 68 -13.66 2.25 0.68
N ARG A 69 -14.27 2.81 1.74
CA ARG A 69 -14.27 4.25 1.98
C ARG A 69 -12.85 4.82 2.15
N LEU A 70 -12.02 4.18 2.96
CA LEU A 70 -10.64 4.64 3.20
C LEU A 70 -9.80 4.58 1.91
N THR A 71 -9.94 3.52 1.11
CA THR A 71 -9.27 3.38 -0.19
C THR A 71 -9.74 4.44 -1.19
N LEU A 72 -11.04 4.75 -1.23
CA LEU A 72 -11.56 5.85 -2.07
C LEU A 72 -10.97 7.22 -1.69
N HIS A 73 -10.79 7.49 -0.40
CA HIS A 73 -10.11 8.71 0.03
C HIS A 73 -8.66 8.76 -0.46
N LEU A 74 -7.93 7.63 -0.45
CA LEU A 74 -6.59 7.57 -1.00
C LEU A 74 -6.58 7.83 -2.51
N PHE A 75 -7.42 7.14 -3.27
CA PHE A 75 -7.50 7.30 -4.72
C PHE A 75 -7.86 8.73 -5.13
N ASN A 76 -8.63 9.43 -4.32
CA ASN A 76 -9.06 10.82 -4.56
C ASN A 76 -8.10 11.90 -4.01
N ASP A 77 -6.84 11.58 -3.70
CA ASP A 77 -5.84 12.53 -3.15
C ASP A 77 -6.28 13.17 -1.82
N GLN A 78 -7.09 12.46 -1.05
CA GLN A 78 -7.63 12.91 0.24
C GLN A 78 -6.93 12.22 1.41
N LEU A 79 -5.60 12.11 1.38
CA LEU A 79 -4.81 11.42 2.41
C LEU A 79 -5.13 11.91 3.83
N ASN A 80 -5.32 13.21 4.02
CA ASN A 80 -5.67 13.78 5.33
C ASN A 80 -7.02 13.28 5.85
N TYR A 81 -8.01 13.08 4.98
CA TYR A 81 -9.29 12.49 5.36
C TYR A 81 -9.10 11.00 5.67
N ALA A 82 -8.40 10.26 4.81
CA ALA A 82 -8.11 8.83 5.03
C ALA A 82 -7.43 8.59 6.39
N LYS A 83 -6.38 9.36 6.72
CA LYS A 83 -5.63 9.23 7.99
C LYS A 83 -6.48 9.52 9.22
N LYS A 84 -7.29 10.57 9.18
CA LYS A 84 -8.07 10.94 10.36
C LYS A 84 -9.30 10.05 10.54
N GLU A 85 -9.98 9.68 9.46
CA GLU A 85 -11.08 8.70 9.53
C GLU A 85 -10.57 7.31 9.93
N SER A 86 -9.36 6.90 9.49
CA SER A 86 -8.74 5.64 9.94
C SER A 86 -8.39 5.67 11.43
N ILE A 87 -7.90 6.80 11.96
CA ILE A 87 -7.68 6.99 13.41
C ILE A 87 -9.01 6.87 14.15
N ASN A 88 -10.06 7.57 13.70
CA ASN A 88 -11.37 7.51 14.33
C ASN A 88 -11.94 6.07 14.34
N LEU A 89 -11.85 5.37 13.22
CA LEU A 89 -12.28 3.97 13.10
C LEU A 89 -11.47 3.07 14.02
N ASN A 90 -10.13 3.16 14.01
CA ASN A 90 -9.25 2.40 14.91
C ASN A 90 -9.63 2.61 16.38
N ASN A 91 -9.88 3.86 16.77
CA ASN A 91 -10.23 4.22 18.13
C ASN A 91 -11.59 3.64 18.53
N ALA A 92 -12.58 3.71 17.65
CA ALA A 92 -13.89 3.09 17.85
C ALA A 92 -13.79 1.56 18.02
N LEU A 93 -12.97 0.90 17.18
CA LEU A 93 -12.73 -0.54 17.29
C LEU A 93 -12.05 -0.90 18.61
N TYR A 94 -10.99 -0.16 18.97
CA TYR A 94 -10.25 -0.39 20.20
C TYR A 94 -11.13 -0.23 21.44
N LEU A 95 -11.91 0.86 21.52
CA LEU A 95 -12.80 1.12 22.66
C LEU A 95 -13.95 0.13 22.74
N ASN A 96 -14.45 -0.36 21.60
CA ASN A 96 -15.49 -1.39 21.59
C ASN A 96 -14.97 -2.73 22.13
N GLU A 97 -13.72 -3.11 21.81
CA GLU A 97 -13.07 -4.30 22.38
C GLU A 97 -12.68 -4.13 23.86
N ASN A 98 -12.43 -2.89 24.29
CA ASN A 98 -11.96 -2.55 25.63
C ASN A 98 -12.94 -1.60 26.33
N SER A 99 -14.20 -2.02 26.45
CA SER A 99 -15.30 -1.23 27.02
C SER A 99 -15.06 -0.74 28.46
N ASN A 100 -14.10 -1.34 29.17
CA ASN A 100 -13.68 -0.93 30.52
C ASN A 100 -12.73 0.28 30.53
N ILE A 101 -12.18 0.66 29.38
CA ILE A 101 -11.33 1.84 29.24
C ILE A 101 -12.25 3.02 28.95
N SER A 102 -12.44 3.90 29.94
CA SER A 102 -13.12 5.17 29.68
C SER A 102 -12.34 5.93 28.59
N PRO A 103 -13.00 6.47 27.54
CA PRO A 103 -12.32 7.34 26.59
C PRO A 103 -11.63 8.45 27.38
N SER A 104 -10.38 8.79 27.03
CA SER A 104 -9.64 9.79 27.80
C SER A 104 -10.43 11.10 27.78
N ASN A 105 -11.05 11.45 28.91
CA ASN A 105 -11.83 12.68 29.07
C ASN A 105 -10.93 13.93 29.12
N THR A 106 -9.63 13.81 28.80
CA THR A 106 -8.79 14.96 28.53
C THR A 106 -9.35 15.66 27.29
N PRO A 107 -9.95 16.85 27.45
CA PRO A 107 -10.36 17.64 26.30
C PRO A 107 -9.09 17.88 25.46
N PRO A 108 -9.18 17.87 24.12
CA PRO A 108 -8.09 18.42 23.33
C PRO A 108 -7.78 19.83 23.88
N PRO A 109 -6.51 20.21 24.03
CA PRO A 109 -6.17 21.56 24.49
C PRO A 109 -6.94 22.56 23.62
N PRO A 110 -7.54 23.60 24.23
CA PRO A 110 -8.35 24.56 23.49
C PRO A 110 -7.54 25.09 22.30
N PRO A 111 -8.16 25.26 21.12
CA PRO A 111 -7.44 25.75 19.96
C PRO A 111 -6.82 27.09 20.34
N ASN A 112 -5.49 27.18 20.26
CA ASN A 112 -4.82 28.46 20.29
C ASN A 112 -5.47 29.30 19.19
N ARG A 113 -6.10 30.42 19.58
CA ARG A 113 -6.72 31.40 18.68
C ARG A 113 -5.63 31.87 17.71
N GLY A 114 -5.54 31.25 16.53
CA GLY A 114 -4.50 31.55 15.56
C GLY A 114 -4.54 30.73 14.28
N THR A 115 -4.88 29.43 14.34
CA THR A 115 -4.99 28.59 13.13
C THR A 115 -6.06 27.52 13.33
N GLY A 116 -7.06 27.47 12.44
CA GLY A 116 -8.25 26.61 12.56
C GLY A 116 -8.00 25.11 12.34
N GLN A 117 -7.17 24.47 13.17
CA GLN A 117 -7.04 23.01 13.18
C GLN A 117 -7.86 22.40 14.33
N PRO A 118 -8.79 21.47 14.05
CA PRO A 118 -9.44 20.69 15.09
C PRO A 118 -8.38 19.89 15.87
N GLY A 119 -8.50 19.85 17.20
CA GLY A 119 -7.58 19.13 18.08
C GLY A 119 -7.40 17.66 17.67
N LEU A 120 -6.16 17.18 17.72
CA LEU A 120 -5.81 15.80 17.35
C LEU A 120 -6.51 14.82 18.29
N ALA A 121 -7.36 13.94 17.75
CA ALA A 121 -7.94 12.84 18.50
C ALA A 121 -6.82 11.93 19.05
N PRO A 122 -6.96 11.39 20.29
CA PRO A 122 -5.97 10.48 20.84
C PRO A 122 -5.84 9.25 19.94
N VAL A 123 -4.62 8.80 19.64
CA VAL A 123 -4.40 7.62 18.77
C VAL A 123 -4.25 6.38 19.65
N TYR A 124 -5.24 5.49 19.64
CA TYR A 124 -5.19 4.24 20.40
C TYR A 124 -4.35 3.16 19.70
N PRO A 125 -3.84 2.16 20.45
CA PRO A 125 -3.26 0.95 19.88
C PRO A 125 -4.22 0.25 18.91
N LEU A 126 -3.71 -0.67 18.09
CA LEU A 126 -4.61 -1.50 17.30
C LEU A 126 -5.52 -2.32 18.22
N PRO A 127 -6.78 -2.57 17.80
CA PRO A 127 -7.61 -3.59 18.44
C PRO A 127 -6.88 -4.94 18.43
N ARG A 128 -7.09 -5.75 19.47
CA ARG A 128 -6.52 -7.09 19.59
C ARG A 128 -7.08 -8.06 18.55
N ASN A 129 -8.19 -7.70 17.91
CA ASN A 129 -8.89 -8.49 16.90
C ASN A 129 -9.23 -9.89 17.45
N ASN A 130 -9.75 -9.94 18.68
CA ASN A 130 -9.97 -11.20 19.41
C ASN A 130 -10.94 -12.15 18.67
N GLN A 131 -11.81 -11.61 17.83
CA GLN A 131 -12.81 -12.35 17.06
C GLN A 131 -12.44 -12.52 15.58
N ASN A 132 -11.22 -12.14 15.17
CA ASN A 132 -10.77 -12.15 13.76
C ASN A 132 -11.74 -11.45 12.79
N LEU A 133 -12.46 -10.43 13.26
CA LEU A 133 -13.44 -9.70 12.46
C LEU A 133 -12.78 -8.71 11.50
N LEU A 134 -11.58 -8.23 11.84
CA LEU A 134 -10.81 -7.34 10.99
C LEU A 134 -10.01 -8.15 9.99
N ASP A 135 -10.33 -7.95 8.71
CA ASP A 135 -9.53 -8.47 7.61
C ASP A 135 -8.10 -7.90 7.67
N HIS A 136 -7.11 -8.72 7.28
CA HIS A 136 -5.71 -8.33 7.36
C HIS A 136 -5.40 -7.07 6.54
N ASN A 137 -5.98 -6.95 5.34
CA ASN A 137 -5.75 -5.79 4.48
C ASN A 137 -6.25 -4.51 5.13
N LEU A 138 -7.40 -4.56 5.80
CA LEU A 138 -7.92 -3.42 6.57
C LEU A 138 -7.00 -3.09 7.75
N VAL A 139 -6.46 -4.08 8.46
CA VAL A 139 -5.52 -3.83 9.56
C VAL A 139 -4.24 -3.15 9.07
N ILE A 140 -3.67 -3.62 7.95
CA ILE A 140 -2.49 -3.01 7.33
C ILE A 140 -2.80 -1.58 6.88
N LEU A 141 -3.96 -1.36 6.23
CA LEU A 141 -4.40 -0.04 5.81
C LEU A 141 -4.56 0.92 7.01
N LEU A 142 -5.21 0.47 8.09
CA LEU A 142 -5.35 1.24 9.32
C LEU A 142 -3.99 1.59 9.93
N LEU A 143 -3.05 0.64 9.97
CA LEU A 143 -1.69 0.84 10.48
C LEU A 143 -0.93 1.89 9.67
N ARG A 144 -0.89 1.73 8.33
CA ARG A 144 -0.18 2.63 7.41
C ARG A 144 -0.76 4.04 7.48
N LEU A 145 -2.09 4.18 7.59
CA LEU A 145 -2.75 5.49 7.67
C LEU A 145 -2.62 6.17 9.03
N LYS A 146 -2.76 5.43 10.13
CA LYS A 146 -2.72 6.03 11.48
C LYS A 146 -1.31 6.36 11.95
N SER A 147 -0.30 5.68 11.41
CA SER A 147 1.08 5.78 11.89
C SER A 147 1.90 6.72 11.02
N ILE A 148 2.85 7.41 11.65
CA ILE A 148 3.93 8.08 10.93
C ILE A 148 4.86 6.99 10.40
N PRO A 149 5.33 7.07 9.14
CA PRO A 149 6.13 6.01 8.55
C PRO A 149 7.56 6.04 9.14
N ASN A 150 7.74 5.30 10.22
CA ASN A 150 8.97 5.20 11.01
C ASN A 150 9.14 3.77 11.56
N LEU A 151 10.23 3.52 12.29
CA LEU A 151 10.52 2.19 12.83
C LEU A 151 9.44 1.65 13.80
N ASN A 152 8.62 2.51 14.42
CA ASN A 152 7.51 2.04 15.24
C ASN A 152 6.42 1.38 14.39
N LEU A 153 6.16 1.88 13.19
CA LEU A 153 5.24 1.22 12.25
C LEU A 153 5.74 -0.18 11.88
N ILE A 154 7.04 -0.34 11.61
CA ILE A 154 7.65 -1.66 11.33
C ILE A 154 7.45 -2.60 12.52
N ASN A 155 7.65 -2.12 13.75
CA ASN A 155 7.45 -2.93 14.94
C ASN A 155 6.00 -3.40 15.08
N GLU A 156 5.01 -2.57 14.77
CA GLU A 156 3.61 -2.96 14.78
C GLU A 156 3.27 -3.96 13.66
N LEU A 157 3.81 -3.77 12.45
CA LEU A 157 3.65 -4.70 11.33
C LEU A 157 4.32 -6.05 11.62
N TYR A 158 5.48 -6.06 12.26
CA TYR A 158 6.17 -7.27 12.71
C TYR A 158 5.34 -8.02 13.76
N LYS A 159 4.81 -7.31 14.78
CA LYS A 159 3.92 -7.91 15.79
C LYS A 159 2.71 -8.56 15.15
N LEU A 160 2.10 -7.92 14.15
CA LEU A 160 0.96 -8.48 13.42
C LEU A 160 1.33 -9.80 12.72
N ASN A 161 2.44 -9.83 11.98
CA ASN A 161 2.94 -11.03 11.32
C ASN A 161 3.30 -12.15 12.32
N TYR A 162 3.91 -11.77 13.45
CA TYR A 162 4.23 -12.71 14.52
C TYR A 162 2.97 -13.34 15.13
N GLN A 163 1.91 -12.57 15.36
CA GLN A 163 0.63 -13.10 15.83
C GLN A 163 0.01 -14.11 14.86
N LEU A 164 0.12 -13.88 13.55
CA LEU A 164 -0.34 -14.84 12.54
C LEU A 164 0.46 -16.14 12.60
N ARG A 165 1.78 -16.06 12.79
CA ARG A 165 2.65 -17.24 12.96
C ARG A 165 2.26 -18.08 14.18
N LEU A 166 1.81 -17.45 15.26
CA LEU A 166 1.33 -18.15 16.45
C LEU A 166 -0.03 -18.83 16.26
N ARG A 167 -0.74 -18.55 15.16
CA ARG A 167 -2.06 -19.13 14.83
C ARG A 167 -2.01 -19.87 13.48
N PRO A 168 -1.19 -20.94 13.35
CA PRO A 168 -0.93 -21.59 12.06
C PRO A 168 -2.16 -22.28 11.44
N GLN A 169 -3.20 -22.55 12.23
CA GLN A 169 -4.46 -23.11 11.73
C GLN A 169 -5.31 -22.12 10.91
N GLN A 170 -5.00 -20.83 10.99
CA GLN A 170 -5.82 -19.75 10.41
C GLN A 170 -5.26 -19.17 9.11
N VAL A 171 -3.97 -19.40 8.81
CA VAL A 171 -3.29 -18.79 7.67
C VAL A 171 -2.44 -19.84 6.96
N LYS A 172 -2.56 -19.95 5.64
CA LYS A 172 -1.72 -20.84 4.84
C LYS A 172 -0.27 -20.37 4.94
N GLN A 173 0.68 -21.31 4.92
CA GLN A 173 2.10 -20.99 5.02
C GLN A 173 2.58 -20.06 3.88
N GLU A 174 2.00 -20.21 2.68
CA GLU A 174 2.25 -19.35 1.53
C GLU A 174 1.82 -17.91 1.79
N ASP A 175 0.62 -17.69 2.32
CA ASP A 175 0.10 -16.36 2.67
C ASP A 175 0.98 -15.69 3.73
N LEU A 176 1.40 -16.44 4.76
CA LEU A 176 2.29 -15.93 5.80
C LEU A 176 3.64 -15.51 5.20
N ARG A 177 4.17 -16.30 4.26
CA ARG A 177 5.43 -16.00 3.57
C ARG A 177 5.32 -14.73 2.74
N SER A 178 4.27 -14.58 1.93
CA SER A 178 4.04 -13.35 1.16
C SER A 178 3.92 -12.12 2.06
N ARG A 179 3.25 -12.23 3.22
CA ARG A 179 3.14 -11.14 4.20
C ARG A 179 4.48 -10.79 4.86
N LEU A 180 5.34 -11.77 5.13
CA LEU A 180 6.71 -11.53 5.63
C LEU A 180 7.60 -10.88 4.57
N ILE A 181 7.44 -11.25 3.30
CA ILE A 181 8.10 -10.56 2.19
C ILE A 181 7.63 -9.10 2.13
N ASN A 182 6.33 -8.84 2.22
CA ASN A 182 5.79 -7.48 2.21
C ASN A 182 6.27 -6.64 3.41
N LEU A 183 6.43 -7.25 4.59
CA LEU A 183 7.04 -6.59 5.76
C LEU A 183 8.49 -6.14 5.48
N SER A 184 9.26 -6.92 4.71
CA SER A 184 10.59 -6.51 4.29
C SER A 184 10.53 -5.28 3.38
N TYR A 185 9.54 -5.20 2.48
CA TYR A 185 9.33 -4.06 1.61
C TYR A 185 8.89 -2.82 2.40
N ASP A 186 7.99 -2.95 3.38
CA ASP A 186 7.64 -1.86 4.31
C ASP A 186 8.89 -1.34 5.04
N THR A 187 9.79 -2.25 5.46
CA THR A 187 11.06 -1.89 6.11
C THR A 187 11.97 -1.09 5.17
N ILE A 188 12.09 -1.53 3.91
CA ILE A 188 12.86 -0.83 2.88
C ILE A 188 12.29 0.56 2.64
N VAL A 189 10.98 0.69 2.44
CA VAL A 189 10.30 1.98 2.23
C VAL A 189 10.61 2.94 3.37
N ILE A 190 10.39 2.50 4.61
CA ILE A 190 10.57 3.37 5.79
C ILE A 190 12.02 3.80 5.94
N LEU A 191 12.98 2.88 5.81
CA LEU A 191 14.40 3.24 5.89
C LEU A 191 14.83 4.18 4.76
N PHE A 192 14.26 4.01 3.56
CA PHE A 192 14.53 4.88 2.42
C PHE A 192 13.98 6.29 2.62
N ILE A 193 12.69 6.45 2.96
CA ILE A 193 12.06 7.78 3.11
C ILE A 193 12.60 8.54 4.33
N THR A 194 13.04 7.83 5.38
CA THR A 194 13.70 8.44 6.56
C THR A 194 15.18 8.70 6.32
N ASN A 195 15.67 8.46 5.11
CA ASN A 195 17.04 8.67 4.67
C ASN A 195 18.10 7.90 5.49
N ASN A 196 17.73 6.75 6.06
CA ASN A 196 18.61 5.87 6.82
C ASN A 196 19.32 4.87 5.88
N LEU A 197 20.00 5.40 4.84
CA LEU A 197 20.53 4.60 3.72
C LEU A 197 21.60 3.58 4.14
N GLN A 198 22.42 3.89 5.15
CA GLN A 198 23.42 2.93 5.65
C GLN A 198 22.78 1.74 6.36
N THR A 199 21.77 1.98 7.20
CA THR A 199 20.99 0.91 7.83
C THR A 199 20.25 0.10 6.78
N LEU A 200 19.67 0.75 5.77
CA LEU A 200 19.03 0.08 4.64
C LEU A 200 19.99 -0.83 3.90
N ARG A 201 21.20 -0.34 3.60
CA ARG A 201 22.25 -1.13 2.94
C ARG A 201 22.61 -2.37 3.76
N SER A 202 22.86 -2.22 5.06
CA SER A 202 23.17 -3.36 5.94
C SER A 202 22.01 -4.37 5.99
N PHE A 203 20.77 -3.89 6.08
CA PHE A 203 19.58 -4.74 6.05
C PHE A 203 19.47 -5.53 4.75
N LEU A 204 19.63 -4.88 3.59
CA LEU A 204 19.58 -5.51 2.28
C LEU A 204 20.72 -6.51 2.06
N LEU A 205 21.93 -6.21 2.52
CA LEU A 205 23.05 -7.14 2.46
C LEU A 205 22.80 -8.41 3.28
N ASN A 206 22.25 -8.27 4.48
CA ASN A 206 21.89 -9.41 5.32
C ASN A 206 20.79 -10.25 4.67
N LEU A 207 19.70 -9.62 4.18
CA LEU A 207 18.64 -10.31 3.45
C LEU A 207 19.17 -11.05 2.22
N TYR A 208 20.02 -10.39 1.42
CA TYR A 208 20.63 -11.00 0.25
C TYR A 208 21.45 -12.25 0.62
N GLN A 209 22.28 -12.17 1.65
CA GLN A 209 23.08 -13.31 2.13
C GLN A 209 22.19 -14.44 2.65
N GLU A 210 21.18 -14.13 3.46
CA GLU A 210 20.23 -15.11 3.97
C GLU A 210 19.48 -15.81 2.84
N LEU A 211 18.98 -15.08 1.83
CA LEU A 211 18.28 -15.64 0.69
C LEU A 211 19.18 -16.50 -0.19
N LYS A 212 20.46 -16.12 -0.32
CA LYS A 212 21.45 -16.90 -1.06
C LYS A 212 21.81 -18.20 -0.34
N LEU A 213 21.88 -18.18 0.99
CA LEU A 213 22.23 -19.35 1.82
C LEU A 213 21.05 -20.30 2.04
N ASN A 214 19.86 -19.75 2.28
CA ASN A 214 18.63 -20.49 2.59
C ASN A 214 17.86 -20.92 1.34
N GLY A 215 18.49 -20.90 0.16
CA GLY A 215 17.85 -21.24 -1.09
C GLY A 215 17.29 -22.66 -1.07
N GLU A 216 16.05 -22.82 -0.63
CA GLU A 216 15.20 -23.93 -1.07
C GLU A 216 15.12 -23.81 -2.60
N VAL A 217 15.95 -24.61 -3.28
CA VAL A 217 16.42 -24.47 -4.66
C VAL A 217 15.32 -24.42 -5.74
N SER A 218 14.03 -24.48 -5.38
CA SER A 218 12.94 -24.74 -6.34
C SER A 218 11.70 -23.84 -6.22
N SER A 219 11.63 -22.90 -5.28
CA SER A 219 10.45 -22.03 -5.15
C SER A 219 10.57 -20.78 -6.03
N LEU A 220 9.70 -20.64 -7.03
CA LEU A 220 9.60 -19.45 -7.90
C LEU A 220 9.49 -18.15 -7.09
N VAL A 221 8.76 -18.17 -5.98
CA VAL A 221 8.59 -17.01 -5.10
C VAL A 221 9.91 -16.61 -4.42
N TYR A 222 10.82 -17.57 -4.13
CA TYR A 222 12.10 -17.26 -3.49
C TYR A 222 13.08 -16.67 -4.49
N SER A 223 13.12 -17.22 -5.71
CA SER A 223 13.94 -16.65 -6.79
C SER A 223 13.47 -15.25 -7.17
N GLN A 224 12.16 -15.01 -7.23
CA GLN A 224 11.61 -13.66 -7.43
C GLN A 224 12.00 -12.72 -6.30
N TYR A 225 11.87 -13.15 -5.04
CA TYR A 225 12.23 -12.32 -3.90
C TYR A 225 13.73 -11.98 -3.84
N LEU A 226 14.60 -12.95 -4.13
CA LEU A 226 16.04 -12.73 -4.26
C LEU A 226 16.34 -11.72 -5.38
N SER A 227 15.65 -11.85 -6.52
CA SER A 227 15.80 -10.93 -7.64
C SER A 227 15.40 -9.49 -7.27
N ASN A 228 14.27 -9.32 -6.58
CA ASN A 228 13.77 -8.03 -6.10
C ASN A 228 14.77 -7.38 -5.13
N ILE A 229 15.23 -8.12 -4.11
CA ILE A 229 16.20 -7.62 -3.11
C ILE A 229 17.53 -7.25 -3.76
N THR A 230 18.01 -8.05 -4.71
CA THR A 230 19.26 -7.78 -5.44
C THR A 230 19.15 -6.47 -6.23
N LEU A 231 18.04 -6.25 -6.94
CA LEU A 231 17.81 -5.01 -7.67
C LEU A 231 17.78 -3.79 -6.74
N VAL A 232 17.05 -3.87 -5.63
CA VAL A 232 16.98 -2.77 -4.65
C VAL A 232 18.34 -2.49 -4.02
N LEU A 233 19.12 -3.53 -3.68
CA LEU A 233 20.48 -3.39 -3.14
C LEU A 233 21.39 -2.62 -4.10
N ILE A 234 21.36 -2.97 -5.39
CA ILE A 234 22.15 -2.29 -6.42
C ILE A 234 21.75 -0.82 -6.53
N ILE A 235 20.45 -0.52 -6.56
CA ILE A 235 19.94 0.86 -6.63
C ILE A 235 20.37 1.65 -5.40
N VAL A 236 20.21 1.11 -4.18
CA VAL A 236 20.56 1.79 -2.93
C VAL A 236 22.06 2.03 -2.81
N GLU A 237 22.90 1.05 -3.15
CA GLU A 237 24.35 1.23 -3.21
C GLU A 237 24.72 2.34 -4.19
N THR A 238 24.11 2.34 -5.38
CA THR A 238 24.34 3.39 -6.38
C THR A 238 23.94 4.77 -5.84
N VAL A 239 22.78 4.90 -5.18
CA VAL A 239 22.34 6.16 -4.54
C VAL A 239 23.36 6.64 -3.50
N ILE A 240 23.89 5.72 -2.67
CA ILE A 240 24.91 6.06 -1.66
C ILE A 240 26.17 6.61 -2.33
N PHE A 241 26.69 5.93 -3.36
CA PHE A 241 27.89 6.38 -4.07
C PHE A 241 27.68 7.71 -4.81
N VAL A 242 26.51 7.92 -5.43
CA VAL A 242 26.16 9.19 -6.07
C VAL A 242 26.11 10.33 -5.05
N ASN A 243 25.53 10.10 -3.87
CA ASN A 243 25.50 11.09 -2.78
C ASN A 243 26.89 11.46 -2.25
N LEU A 244 27.86 10.55 -2.35
CA LEU A 244 29.26 10.81 -1.99
C LEU A 244 30.05 11.60 -3.07
N LYS A 245 29.39 12.03 -4.16
CA LYS A 245 29.93 12.85 -5.27
C LYS A 245 31.05 12.21 -6.08
N GLU A 246 31.11 10.88 -6.14
CA GLU A 246 32.09 10.12 -6.94
C GLU A 246 31.54 9.70 -8.32
N THR A 247 30.75 10.56 -8.98
CA THR A 247 29.93 10.21 -10.16
C THR A 247 30.71 9.52 -11.29
N ASN A 248 31.96 9.93 -11.55
CA ASN A 248 32.81 9.35 -12.60
C ASN A 248 33.36 7.95 -12.26
N ILE A 249 33.36 7.57 -10.99
CA ILE A 249 33.91 6.29 -10.49
C ILE A 249 32.78 5.29 -10.20
N VAL A 250 31.56 5.78 -9.90
CA VAL A 250 30.40 4.93 -9.58
C VAL A 250 30.17 3.85 -10.63
N ASN A 251 30.18 4.20 -11.92
CA ASN A 251 29.96 3.23 -13.00
C ASN A 251 30.96 2.07 -12.93
N LYS A 252 32.25 2.35 -12.73
CA LYS A 252 33.29 1.30 -12.66
C LYS A 252 33.12 0.43 -11.43
N VAL A 253 32.96 1.04 -10.25
CA VAL A 253 32.87 0.32 -8.96
C VAL A 253 31.62 -0.55 -8.90
N ILE A 254 30.46 -0.03 -9.33
CA ILE A 254 29.20 -0.78 -9.33
C ILE A 254 29.25 -1.88 -10.39
N GLN A 255 29.78 -1.61 -11.59
CA GLN A 255 29.90 -2.61 -12.64
C GLN A 255 30.82 -3.77 -12.23
N GLU A 256 31.97 -3.47 -11.62
CA GLU A 256 32.91 -4.49 -11.12
C GLU A 256 32.29 -5.33 -9.99
N LYS A 257 31.51 -4.70 -9.10
CA LYS A 257 30.94 -5.38 -7.93
C LYS A 257 29.66 -6.17 -8.24
N TYR A 258 28.82 -5.66 -9.14
CA TYR A 258 27.46 -6.16 -9.36
C TYR A 258 27.16 -6.58 -10.80
N GLY A 259 28.08 -6.41 -11.76
CA GLY A 259 27.84 -6.72 -13.18
C GLY A 259 27.37 -8.16 -13.41
N GLU A 260 28.11 -9.14 -12.91
CA GLU A 260 27.72 -10.56 -13.03
C GLU A 260 26.46 -10.89 -12.20
N VAL A 261 26.34 -10.29 -11.01
CA VAL A 261 25.20 -10.52 -10.11
C VAL A 261 23.90 -10.02 -10.75
N PHE A 262 23.93 -8.84 -11.38
CA PHE A 262 22.80 -8.26 -12.08
C PHE A 262 22.36 -9.15 -13.24
N MET A 263 23.29 -9.61 -14.07
CA MET A 263 22.98 -10.45 -15.22
C MET A 263 22.40 -11.81 -14.83
N ASN A 264 22.90 -12.42 -13.76
CA ASN A 264 22.56 -13.79 -13.39
C ASN A 264 21.39 -13.90 -12.39
N GLN A 265 21.18 -12.88 -11.54
CA GLN A 265 20.22 -12.97 -10.42
C GLN A 265 19.06 -11.98 -10.52
N VAL A 266 19.17 -10.93 -11.35
CA VAL A 266 18.04 -10.01 -11.58
C VAL A 266 17.25 -10.49 -12.79
N ASN A 267 16.09 -11.09 -12.54
CA ASN A 267 15.21 -11.61 -13.56
C ASN A 267 14.43 -10.50 -14.29
N GLN A 268 13.75 -10.89 -15.36
CA GLN A 268 13.02 -9.97 -16.23
C GLN A 268 11.85 -9.29 -15.52
N GLU A 269 11.13 -9.98 -14.62
CA GLU A 269 9.99 -9.42 -13.91
C GLU A 269 10.38 -8.24 -13.00
N SER A 270 11.50 -8.37 -12.28
CA SER A 270 12.07 -7.30 -11.45
C SER A 270 12.47 -6.09 -12.30
N LYS A 271 13.10 -6.34 -13.46
CA LYS A 271 13.49 -5.28 -14.40
C LYS A 271 12.28 -4.57 -14.98
N LEU A 272 11.28 -5.31 -15.46
CA LEU A 272 10.06 -4.76 -16.02
C LEU A 272 9.31 -3.91 -14.97
N SER A 273 9.32 -4.32 -13.69
CA SER A 273 8.71 -3.55 -12.60
C SER A 273 9.36 -2.17 -12.48
N LEU A 274 10.69 -2.09 -12.57
CA LEU A 274 11.43 -0.83 -12.57
C LEU A 274 11.11 0.00 -13.82
N VAL A 275 11.17 -0.61 -15.01
CA VAL A 275 10.89 0.07 -16.29
C VAL A 275 9.48 0.65 -16.30
N TYR A 276 8.48 -0.13 -15.91
CA TYR A 276 7.09 0.32 -15.79
C TYR A 276 6.99 1.53 -14.87
N THR A 277 7.61 1.46 -13.68
CA THR A 277 7.51 2.53 -12.70
C THR A 277 8.18 3.82 -13.17
N VAL A 278 9.35 3.72 -13.79
CA VAL A 278 10.09 4.86 -14.34
C VAL A 278 9.32 5.54 -15.49
N ARG A 279 8.60 4.76 -16.31
CA ARG A 279 7.80 5.29 -17.44
C ARG A 279 6.45 5.86 -17.01
N SER A 280 5.80 5.26 -16.00
CA SER A 280 4.43 5.59 -15.60
C SER A 280 4.33 6.65 -14.49
N ILE A 281 5.40 6.89 -13.73
CA ILE A 281 5.37 7.78 -12.57
C ILE A 281 6.41 8.89 -12.70
N ALA A 282 5.96 10.13 -12.61
CA ALA A 282 6.86 11.28 -12.61
C ALA A 282 7.70 11.33 -11.31
N PRO A 283 9.04 11.52 -11.41
CA PRO A 283 9.90 11.70 -10.24
C PRO A 283 9.61 13.04 -9.54
N ILE A 284 9.86 13.12 -8.23
CA ILE A 284 9.54 14.31 -7.39
C ILE A 284 10.54 15.48 -7.60
N ARG A 285 11.64 15.31 -8.37
CA ARG A 285 12.63 16.39 -8.53
C ARG A 285 12.31 17.32 -9.70
N ASN A 286 12.17 18.60 -9.35
CA ASN A 286 12.17 19.77 -10.21
C ASN A 286 13.57 20.01 -10.79
N GLU A 287 13.68 19.96 -12.12
CA GLU A 287 14.52 20.76 -13.02
C GLU A 287 14.63 19.97 -14.33
N SER A 288 14.17 20.59 -15.43
CA SER A 288 14.25 20.15 -16.83
C SER A 288 14.99 18.83 -17.07
N LEU A 289 14.33 17.69 -16.84
CA LEU A 289 14.80 16.43 -17.38
C LEU A 289 14.48 16.48 -18.87
N ASP A 290 15.52 16.60 -19.71
CA ASP A 290 15.38 16.45 -21.16
C ASP A 290 14.53 15.19 -21.43
N SER A 291 13.49 15.37 -22.23
CA SER A 291 12.42 14.40 -22.50
C SER A 291 12.88 13.10 -23.17
N ASP A 292 14.16 12.97 -23.49
CA ASP A 292 14.62 12.07 -24.54
C ASP A 292 15.21 10.74 -24.03
N PHE A 293 15.41 10.57 -22.72
CA PHE A 293 15.87 9.27 -22.20
C PHE A 293 14.69 8.31 -21.98
N VAL A 294 14.53 7.39 -22.93
CA VAL A 294 13.63 6.24 -22.85
C VAL A 294 14.43 5.04 -22.36
N ILE A 295 14.14 4.56 -21.14
CA ILE A 295 14.69 3.29 -20.63
C ILE A 295 14.23 2.13 -21.53
N GLY A 296 15.12 1.20 -21.89
CA GLY A 296 14.76 0.02 -22.67
C GLY A 296 13.88 -0.98 -21.89
N ASN A 297 13.25 -1.94 -22.59
CA ASN A 297 12.43 -2.99 -21.93
C ASN A 297 13.27 -4.01 -21.14
N ASN A 298 14.57 -4.09 -21.41
CA ASN A 298 15.53 -4.92 -20.67
C ASN A 298 16.77 -4.08 -20.37
N PRO A 299 16.71 -3.20 -19.35
CA PRO A 299 17.81 -2.30 -19.05
C PRO A 299 19.04 -3.07 -18.59
N ASP A 300 20.19 -2.64 -19.05
CA ASP A 300 21.47 -3.10 -18.52
C ASP A 300 21.82 -2.37 -17.20
N LEU A 301 22.88 -2.81 -16.54
CA LEU A 301 23.32 -2.20 -15.29
C LEU A 301 23.77 -0.74 -15.49
N GLY A 302 24.35 -0.41 -16.64
CA GLY A 302 24.81 0.95 -16.95
C GLY A 302 23.65 1.93 -17.10
N GLU A 303 22.56 1.52 -17.75
CA GLU A 303 21.31 2.27 -17.85
C GLU A 303 20.72 2.55 -16.46
N ILE A 304 20.69 1.55 -15.58
CA ILE A 304 20.19 1.73 -14.20
C ILE A 304 21.05 2.73 -13.44
N ILE A 305 22.38 2.62 -13.52
CA ILE A 305 23.27 3.55 -12.82
C ILE A 305 23.05 4.98 -13.33
N LYS A 306 22.95 5.15 -14.66
CA LYS A 306 22.69 6.45 -15.27
C LYS A 306 21.35 7.03 -14.80
N LEU A 307 20.29 6.22 -14.73
CA LEU A 307 18.99 6.65 -14.21
C LEU A 307 19.03 7.13 -12.75
N VAL A 308 19.87 6.51 -11.91
CA VAL A 308 20.09 6.97 -10.53
C VAL A 308 20.89 8.28 -10.51
N GLN A 309 21.95 8.37 -11.33
CA GLN A 309 22.79 9.58 -11.44
C GLN A 309 21.99 10.80 -11.93
N ASP A 310 21.12 10.59 -12.91
CA ASP A 310 20.22 11.61 -13.48
C ASP A 310 19.04 11.93 -12.53
N GLY A 311 18.93 11.25 -11.39
CA GLY A 311 17.87 11.48 -10.41
C GLY A 311 16.49 11.01 -10.85
N ARG A 312 16.38 10.25 -11.95
CA ARG A 312 15.12 9.70 -12.46
C ARG A 312 14.58 8.60 -11.56
N ILE A 313 15.45 7.78 -10.97
CA ILE A 313 15.07 6.84 -9.90
C ILE A 313 15.02 7.59 -8.58
N SER A 314 13.86 8.17 -8.28
CA SER A 314 13.58 8.85 -7.01
C SER A 314 13.02 7.90 -5.96
N GLY A 315 12.92 8.35 -4.70
CA GLY A 315 12.27 7.59 -3.64
C GLY A 315 10.83 7.19 -3.98
N ARG A 316 10.11 8.04 -4.72
CA ARG A 316 8.77 7.74 -5.23
C ARG A 316 8.76 6.54 -6.18
N ILE A 317 9.73 6.46 -7.09
CA ILE A 317 9.90 5.33 -8.02
C ILE A 317 10.19 4.05 -7.23
N ILE A 318 11.11 4.10 -6.27
CA ILE A 318 11.45 2.93 -5.46
C ILE A 318 10.23 2.47 -4.64
N CYS A 319 9.51 3.37 -3.97
CA CYS A 319 8.31 3.03 -3.21
C CYS A 319 7.20 2.47 -4.10
N SER A 320 7.03 3.02 -5.30
CA SER A 320 6.02 2.56 -6.25
C SER A 320 6.37 1.17 -6.81
N MET A 321 7.64 0.92 -7.13
CA MET A 321 8.13 -0.40 -7.55
C MET A 321 7.92 -1.46 -6.45
N LEU A 322 8.24 -1.12 -5.19
CA LEU A 322 7.94 -1.98 -4.03
C LEU A 322 6.43 -2.20 -3.88
N GLY A 323 5.63 -1.17 -4.18
CA GLY A 323 4.17 -1.24 -4.19
C GLY A 323 3.63 -2.23 -5.22
N ILE A 324 4.26 -2.33 -6.40
CA ILE A 324 3.90 -3.36 -7.40
C ILE A 324 4.10 -4.75 -6.80
N TRP A 325 5.26 -5.01 -6.20
CA TRP A 325 5.55 -6.32 -5.61
C TRP A 325 4.66 -6.64 -4.41
N ASP A 326 4.34 -5.65 -3.57
CA ASP A 326 3.36 -5.79 -2.47
C ASP A 326 1.97 -6.16 -3.05
N LEU A 327 1.55 -5.50 -4.12
CA LEU A 327 0.30 -5.76 -4.81
C LEU A 327 0.25 -7.18 -5.40
N LEU A 328 1.28 -7.60 -6.14
CA LEU A 328 1.39 -8.94 -6.73
C LEU A 328 1.33 -10.04 -5.65
N ASN A 329 1.94 -9.81 -4.49
CA ASN A 329 1.95 -10.74 -3.37
C ASN A 329 0.58 -10.85 -2.67
N ASN A 330 -0.17 -9.74 -2.57
CA ASN A 330 -1.48 -9.72 -1.89
C ASN A 330 -2.65 -10.07 -2.83
N PHE A 331 -2.49 -9.86 -4.13
CA PHE A 331 -3.53 -9.96 -5.13
C PHE A 331 -3.00 -10.68 -6.38
N PRO A 332 -3.08 -12.03 -6.41
CA PRO A 332 -2.51 -12.86 -7.47
C PRO A 332 -3.07 -12.59 -8.88
N GLN A 333 -4.19 -11.88 -8.98
CA GLN A 333 -4.80 -11.48 -10.26
C GLN A 333 -4.05 -10.36 -10.98
N PHE A 334 -3.19 -9.61 -10.29
CA PHE A 334 -2.34 -8.64 -10.94
C PHE A 334 -1.16 -9.33 -11.61
N LYS A 335 -0.83 -8.89 -12.83
CA LYS A 335 0.37 -9.31 -13.53
C LYS A 335 0.97 -8.15 -14.31
N LEU A 336 2.29 -8.20 -14.44
CA LEU A 336 3.01 -7.29 -15.30
C LEU A 336 3.17 -7.96 -16.67
N VAL A 337 2.51 -7.42 -17.68
CA VAL A 337 2.52 -7.96 -19.04
C VAL A 337 3.23 -6.96 -19.95
N GLN A 338 4.11 -7.48 -20.80
CA GLN A 338 4.70 -6.72 -21.89
C GLN A 338 3.91 -7.02 -23.16
N ILE A 339 3.28 -6.00 -23.72
CA ILE A 339 2.53 -6.06 -24.99
C ILE A 339 3.29 -5.17 -25.97
N GLU A 340 3.98 -5.79 -26.93
CA GLU A 340 4.86 -5.09 -27.86
C GLU A 340 5.96 -4.30 -27.11
N ASP A 341 5.92 -2.96 -27.21
CA ASP A 341 6.83 -2.04 -26.52
C ASP A 341 6.25 -1.43 -25.24
N GLU A 342 4.97 -1.67 -24.95
CA GLU A 342 4.31 -1.19 -23.75
C GLU A 342 4.35 -2.22 -22.62
N ILE A 343 4.60 -1.74 -21.41
CA ILE A 343 4.49 -2.54 -20.19
C ILE A 343 3.24 -2.08 -19.47
N GLN A 344 2.34 -3.01 -19.20
CA GLN A 344 1.08 -2.73 -18.54
C GLN A 344 0.96 -3.64 -17.30
N LEU A 345 0.62 -3.02 -16.16
CA LEU A 345 0.20 -3.74 -14.98
C LEU A 345 -1.30 -4.01 -15.12
N THR A 346 -1.64 -5.23 -15.53
CA THR A 346 -3.03 -5.63 -15.77
C THR A 346 -3.58 -6.38 -14.57
N ASN A 347 -4.91 -6.41 -14.49
CA ASN A 347 -5.65 -7.29 -13.61
C ASN A 347 -6.36 -8.32 -14.48
N GLU A 348 -5.83 -9.54 -14.57
CA GLU A 348 -6.31 -10.62 -15.46
C GLU A 348 -7.51 -11.40 -14.87
N ARG A 349 -8.35 -10.75 -14.07
CA ARG A 349 -9.53 -11.44 -13.54
C ARG A 349 -10.66 -11.42 -14.55
N ASP A 350 -11.36 -12.55 -14.66
CA ASP A 350 -12.72 -12.57 -15.20
C ASP A 350 -13.53 -11.53 -14.44
N LYS A 351 -14.10 -10.56 -15.15
CA LYS A 351 -14.97 -9.54 -14.54
C LYS A 351 -16.04 -10.29 -13.77
N PRO A 352 -16.19 -10.05 -12.46
CA PRO A 352 -17.07 -10.88 -11.66
C PRO A 352 -18.50 -10.74 -12.19
N SER A 353 -19.12 -11.88 -12.48
CA SER A 353 -20.45 -11.94 -13.08
C SER A 353 -21.47 -11.41 -12.07
N GLN A 354 -22.31 -10.46 -12.50
CA GLN A 354 -23.40 -9.94 -11.68
C GLN A 354 -24.37 -11.04 -11.22
N GLU A 355 -24.39 -12.17 -11.93
CA GLU A 355 -25.17 -13.38 -11.61
C GLU A 355 -24.78 -14.04 -10.28
N GLU A 356 -23.61 -13.71 -9.72
CA GLU A 356 -23.15 -14.24 -8.43
C GLU A 356 -23.63 -13.40 -7.22
N ALA A 357 -24.15 -12.19 -7.44
CA ALA A 357 -24.62 -11.30 -6.38
C ALA A 357 -26.08 -11.59 -6.01
N ASN A 358 -26.27 -12.55 -5.11
CA ASN A 358 -27.60 -12.94 -4.63
C ASN A 358 -28.09 -12.14 -3.41
N ASP A 359 -27.21 -11.40 -2.75
CA ASP A 359 -27.52 -10.62 -1.53
C ASP A 359 -26.61 -9.38 -1.39
N ASP A 360 -26.83 -8.61 -0.31
CA ASP A 360 -26.00 -7.45 0.07
C ASP A 360 -24.52 -7.81 0.25
N GLY A 361 -24.22 -9.04 0.70
CA GLY A 361 -22.84 -9.52 0.83
C GLY A 361 -22.15 -9.64 -0.52
N GLY A 362 -22.82 -10.24 -1.50
CA GLY A 362 -22.34 -10.37 -2.87
C GLY A 362 -22.07 -9.01 -3.52
N TRP A 363 -23.01 -8.06 -3.43
CA TRP A 363 -22.80 -6.72 -3.98
C TRP A 363 -21.64 -5.98 -3.34
N LEU A 364 -21.45 -6.11 -2.02
CA LEU A 364 -20.32 -5.51 -1.33
C LEU A 364 -18.99 -6.14 -1.75
N ASP A 365 -18.95 -7.46 -1.97
CA ASP A 365 -17.76 -8.16 -2.44
C ASP A 365 -17.39 -7.74 -3.86
N LEU A 366 -18.38 -7.59 -4.75
CA LEU A 366 -18.16 -7.04 -6.09
C LEU A 366 -17.61 -5.62 -6.04
N ALA A 367 -18.21 -4.73 -5.22
CA ALA A 367 -17.73 -3.36 -5.05
C ALA A 367 -16.29 -3.31 -4.49
N TYR A 368 -16.00 -4.13 -3.49
CA TYR A 368 -14.66 -4.23 -2.91
C TYR A 368 -13.62 -4.71 -3.93
N GLN A 369 -13.96 -5.73 -4.73
CA GLN A 369 -13.06 -6.27 -5.75
C GLN A 369 -12.84 -5.28 -6.90
N GLU A 370 -13.89 -4.61 -7.37
CA GLU A 370 -13.82 -3.60 -8.43
C GLU A 370 -12.89 -2.44 -8.01
N LEU A 371 -13.07 -1.94 -6.79
CA LEU A 371 -12.20 -0.87 -6.27
C LEU A 371 -10.75 -1.32 -6.14
N ASN A 372 -10.49 -2.47 -5.51
CA ASN A 372 -9.11 -2.98 -5.37
C ASN A 372 -8.49 -3.35 -6.71
N GLY A 373 -9.30 -3.69 -7.73
CA GLY A 373 -8.84 -3.90 -9.09
C GLY A 373 -8.21 -2.67 -9.73
N ASN A 374 -8.41 -1.47 -9.17
CA ASN A 374 -7.85 -0.21 -9.66
C ASN A 374 -6.51 0.19 -9.00
N TRP A 375 -5.95 -0.62 -8.09
CA TRP A 375 -4.66 -0.29 -7.42
C TRP A 375 -3.51 -0.05 -8.40
N TYR A 376 -3.51 -0.71 -9.58
CA TYR A 376 -2.49 -0.48 -10.61
C TYR A 376 -2.42 0.99 -11.06
N LYS A 377 -3.54 1.72 -11.07
CA LYS A 377 -3.61 3.15 -11.41
C LYS A 377 -3.02 4.04 -10.32
N TYR A 378 -2.98 3.54 -9.08
CA TYR A 378 -2.66 4.29 -7.87
C TYR A 378 -1.47 3.70 -7.10
N ILE A 379 -0.53 3.08 -7.81
CA ILE A 379 0.55 2.32 -7.18
C ILE A 379 1.43 3.16 -6.25
N HIS A 380 1.59 4.45 -6.55
CA HIS A 380 2.31 5.41 -5.70
C HIS A 380 1.63 5.64 -4.32
N LYS A 381 0.37 5.21 -4.15
CA LYS A 381 -0.41 5.40 -2.92
C LYS A 381 -0.45 4.17 -2.01
N VAL A 382 0.10 3.02 -2.43
CA VAL A 382 0.04 1.73 -1.70
C VAL A 382 0.56 1.82 -0.26
N TYR A 383 1.59 2.66 -0.04
CA TYR A 383 2.17 2.88 1.28
C TYR A 383 1.53 4.03 2.07
N GLY A 384 0.51 4.71 1.54
CA GLY A 384 -0.19 5.81 2.22
C GLY A 384 0.69 7.04 2.48
N LEU A 385 1.67 7.28 1.61
CA LEU A 385 2.60 8.40 1.68
C LEU A 385 2.12 9.64 0.92
N GLU A 386 1.32 9.44 -0.13
CA GLU A 386 0.79 10.47 -1.05
C GLU A 386 -0.75 10.49 -1.02
#